data_AF-A0A7X2JEW2-F1
#
_entry.id   AF-A0A7X2JEW2-F1
#
_cell.length_a   1.000
_cell.length_b   1.000
_cell.length_c   1.000
_cell.angle_alpha   90.00
_cell.angle_beta   90.00
_cell.angle_gamma   90.00
#
_symmetry.space_group_name_H-M   'P 1'
#
loop_
_entity.id
_entity.type
_entity.pdbx_description
1 polymer ?
#
loop_
_entity_poly.entity_id
_entity_poly.type
_entity_poly.pdbx_seq_one_letter_code
_entity_poly.pdbx_strand_id
1 'polypeptide(L)' 'MRTDAIVKQEGMDALISNLGYVDAERFIVLMNKEPFDYTKWREANLNDGLGVRQLSKKAQEYSKMQTE' A
#
# COMPACT_ATOMS: atom_id res chain seq x y z
N MET A 1 10.43 -13.63 3.04
CA MET A 1 9.06 -13.11 2.79
C MET A 1 8.49 -12.64 4.11
N ARG A 2 7.93 -11.43 4.20
CA ARG A 2 7.19 -11.03 5.41
C ARG A 2 5.97 -11.92 5.56
N THR A 3 5.62 -12.27 6.79
CA THR A 3 4.39 -13.01 7.09
C THR A 3 3.20 -12.05 7.09
N ASP A 4 2.00 -12.57 6.87
CA ASP A 4 0.77 -11.78 6.92
C ASP A 4 0.61 -11.03 8.25
N ALA A 5 1.06 -11.65 9.36
CA ALA A 5 1.03 -11.03 10.68
C ALA A 5 1.94 -9.80 10.76
N ILE A 6 3.17 -9.89 10.22
CA ILE A 6 4.11 -8.76 10.19
C ILE A 6 3.55 -7.63 9.32
N VAL A 7 3.01 -7.96 8.14
CA VAL A 7 2.42 -6.95 7.23
C VAL A 7 1.24 -6.23 7.89
N LYS A 8 0.38 -6.95 8.61
CA LYS A 8 -0.75 -6.36 9.35
C LYS A 8 -0.29 -5.48 10.50
N GLN A 9 0.71 -5.92 11.26
CA GLN A 9 1.24 -5.15 12.39
C GLN A 9 1.87 -3.84 11.91
N GLU A 10 2.81 -3.91 10.95
CA GLU A 10 3.45 -2.72 10.37
C GLU A 10 2.43 -1.77 9.74
N GLY A 11 1.39 -2.30 9.08
CA GLY A 11 0.31 -1.50 8.50
C GLY A 11 -0.53 -0.77 9.56
N MET A 12 -0.86 -1.43 10.67
CA MET A 12 -1.61 -0.82 11.77
C MET A 12 -0.79 0.27 12.45
N ASP A 13 0.49 0.02 12.71
CA ASP A 13 1.40 0.98 13.32
C ASP A 13 1.53 2.23 12.43
N ALA A 14 1.62 2.05 11.10
CA ALA A 14 1.66 3.16 10.16
C ALA A 14 0.35 3.98 10.12
N LEU A 15 -0.81 3.32 10.22
CA LEU A 15 -2.11 4.00 10.29
C LEU A 15 -2.24 4.82 11.57
N ILE A 16 -1.94 4.23 12.72
CA ILE A 16 -2.03 4.91 14.03
C ILE A 16 -1.04 6.07 14.09
N SER A 17 0.19 5.90 13.59
CA SER A 17 1.20 6.95 13.60
C SER A 17 0.78 8.19 12.79
N ASN A 18 0.10 8.00 11.66
CA ASN A 18 -0.30 9.11 10.78
C ASN A 18 -1.69 9.70 11.10
N LEU A 19 -2.64 8.86 11.53
CA LEU A 19 -4.04 9.26 11.71
C LEU A 19 -4.43 9.39 13.19
N GLY A 20 -3.65 8.82 14.10
CA GLY A 20 -4.05 8.60 15.49
C GLY A 20 -5.05 7.45 15.62
N TYR A 21 -5.31 7.03 16.87
CA TYR A 21 -6.13 5.84 17.15
C TYR A 21 -7.56 5.92 16.60
N VAL A 22 -8.23 7.07 16.79
CA VAL A 22 -9.64 7.23 16.43
C VAL A 22 -9.86 7.16 14.92
N ASP A 23 -9.05 7.90 14.15
CA ASP A 23 -9.20 7.93 12.69
C ASP A 23 -8.63 6.67 12.03
N ALA A 24 -7.64 6.01 12.63
CA ALA A 24 -7.18 4.69 12.18
C ALA A 24 -8.28 3.64 12.31
N GLU A 25 -9.00 3.58 13.43
CA GLU A 25 -10.15 2.66 13.58
C GLU A 25 -11.26 2.99 12.58
N ARG A 26 -11.58 4.28 12.40
CA ARG A 26 -12.58 4.72 11.42
C ARG A 26 -12.19 4.31 9.99
N PHE A 27 -10.91 4.45 9.63
CA PHE A 27 -10.38 4.00 8.35
C PHE A 27 -10.64 2.50 8.13
N ILE A 28 -10.29 1.65 9.11
CA ILE A 28 -10.54 0.20 9.02
C ILE A 28 -12.03 -0.11 8.85
N VAL A 29 -12.90 0.59 9.58
CA VAL A 29 -14.36 0.42 9.45
C VAL A 29 -14.83 0.79 8.05
N LEU A 30 -14.35 1.91 7.48
CA LEU A 30 -14.73 2.34 6.13
C LEU A 30 -14.25 1.36 5.06
N MET A 31 -13.01 0.90 5.17
CA MET A 31 -12.43 -0.09 4.25
C MET A 31 -13.17 -1.43 4.25
N ASN A 32 -13.80 -1.82 5.37
CA ASN A 32 -14.60 -3.03 5.49
C ASN A 32 -16.07 -2.84 5.06
N LYS A 33 -16.61 -1.62 5.17
CA LYS A 33 -18.01 -1.31 4.83
C LYS A 33 -18.22 -1.05 3.35
N GLU A 34 -17.27 -0.38 2.71
CA GLU A 34 -17.37 0.00 1.31
C GLU A 34 -16.24 -0.66 0.51
N PRO A 35 -16.52 -1.24 -0.67
CA PRO A 35 -15.47 -1.77 -1.54
C PRO A 35 -14.61 -0.61 -2.03
N PHE A 36 -13.44 -0.45 -1.41
CA PHE A 36 -12.43 0.48 -1.89
C PHE A 36 -11.75 -0.07 -3.14
N ASP A 37 -12.00 0.57 -4.28
CA ASP A 37 -11.40 0.18 -5.55
C ASP A 37 -9.93 0.67 -5.61
N TYR A 38 -9.03 -0.18 -5.10
CA TYR A 38 -7.59 0.08 -5.12
C TYR A 38 -7.05 0.30 -6.54
N THR A 39 -7.65 -0.31 -7.57
CA THR A 39 -7.20 -0.13 -8.96
C THR A 39 -7.47 1.29 -9.42
N LYS A 40 -8.70 1.77 -9.24
CA LYS A 40 -9.06 3.16 -9.57
C LYS A 40 -8.28 4.17 -8.76
N TRP A 41 -8.16 3.95 -7.45
CA TRP A 41 -7.38 4.84 -6.60
C TRP A 41 -5.92 4.92 -7.05
N ARG A 42 -5.31 3.77 -7.39
CA ARG A 42 -3.93 3.72 -7.87
C ARG A 42 -3.75 4.41 -9.22
N GLU A 43 -4.68 4.22 -10.14
CA GLU A 43 -4.66 4.93 -11.44
C GLU A 43 -4.76 6.45 -11.28
N ALA A 44 -5.55 6.93 -10.33
CA ALA A 44 -5.73 8.36 -10.11
C ALA A 44 -4.58 9.01 -9.30
N ASN A 45 -4.01 8.29 -8.33
CA ASN A 45 -3.11 8.87 -7.32
C ASN A 45 -1.65 8.42 -7.43
N LEU A 46 -1.38 7.32 -8.13
CA LEU A 46 -0.05 6.72 -8.28
C LEU A 46 0.49 6.79 -9.72
N ASN A 47 -0.28 7.39 -10.64
CA ASN A 47 0.18 7.69 -11.99
C ASN A 47 1.14 8.89 -11.97
N ASP A 48 2.40 8.63 -11.63
CA ASP A 48 3.55 9.51 -11.92
C ASP A 48 3.85 9.61 -13.44
N GLY A 49 2.85 9.38 -14.31
CA GLY A 49 3.03 9.20 -15.75
C GLY A 49 3.76 7.90 -16.15
N LEU A 50 4.20 7.10 -15.18
CA LEU A 50 4.89 5.84 -15.44
C LEU A 50 3.86 4.72 -15.64
N GLY A 51 3.60 4.36 -16.90
CA GLY A 51 2.69 3.27 -17.22
C GLY A 51 3.08 1.96 -16.52
N VAL A 52 2.12 1.05 -16.34
CA VAL A 52 2.28 -0.24 -15.61
C VAL A 52 3.55 -1.00 -16.01
N ARG A 53 3.96 -0.95 -17.29
CA ARG A 53 5.22 -1.54 -17.77
C ARG A 53 6.48 -0.91 -17.16
N GLN A 54 6.51 0.42 -17.05
CA GLN A 54 7.64 1.13 -16.45
C GLN A 54 7.72 0.90 -14.94
N LEU A 55 6.57 0.82 -14.26
CA LEU A 55 6.55 0.45 -12.85
C LEU A 55 7.03 -1.00 -12.65
N SER A 56 6.58 -1.93 -13.50
CA SER A 56 7.05 -3.32 -13.49
C SER A 56 8.55 -3.42 -13.73
N LYS A 57 9.08 -2.63 -14.68
CA LYS A 57 10.53 -2.57 -14.95
C LYS A 57 11.32 -2.05 -13.75
N LYS A 58 10.88 -0.95 -13.11
CA LYS A 58 11.50 -0.43 -11.89
C LYS A 58 11.45 -1.43 -10.73
N ALA A 59 10.34 -2.14 -10.56
CA ALA A 59 10.21 -3.17 -9.54
C ALA A 59 11.18 -4.34 -9.78
N GLN A 60 11.35 -4.76 -11.04
CA GLN A 60 12.34 -5.77 -11.42
C GLN A 60 13.78 -5.30 -11.18
N GLU A 61 14.09 -4.04 -11.52
CA GLU A 61 15.41 -3.45 -11.27
C GLU A 61 15.73 -3.37 -9.77
N TYR A 62 14.78 -2.93 -8.94
CA TYR A 62 14.91 -2.90 -7.49
C TYR A 62 15.11 -4.29 -6.88
N SER A 63 14.36 -5.30 -7.36
CA SER A 63 14.51 -6.68 -6.88
C SER A 63 15.90 -7.25 -7.19
N LYS A 64 16.49 -6.91 -8.33
CA LYS A 64 17.85 -7.37 -8.69
C LYS A 64 18.91 -6.73 -7.80
N MET A 65 18.79 -5.43 -7.52
CA MET A 65 19.71 -4.69 -6.63
C MET A 65 19.70 -5.19 -5.17
N GLN A 66 18.60 -5.81 -4.72
CA GLN A 66 18.50 -6.41 -3.38
C GLN A 66 19.06 -7.84 -3.30
N THR A 67 19.41 -8.45 -4.44
CA THR A 67 19.91 -9.83 -4.51
C THR A 67 21.44 -9.89 -4.75
N GLU A 68 22.07 -8.73 -4.94
CA GLU A 68 23.54 -8.53 -4.94
C GLU A 68 24.00 -7.99 -3.59
#